data_AF-A0A2G6P451-F1
#
_entry.id   AF-A0A2G6P451-F1
#
_cell.length_a   1.000
_cell.length_b   1.000
_cell.length_c   1.000
_cell.angle_alpha   90.00
_cell.angle_beta   90.00
_cell.angle_gamma   90.00
#
_symmetry.space_group_name_H-M   'P 1'
#
loop_
_entity.id
_entity.type
_entity.pdbx_description
1 polymer ?
#
loop_
_entity_poly.entity_id
_entity_poly.type
_entity_poly.pdbx_seq_one_letter_code
_entity_poly.pdbx_strand_id
1 'polypeptide(L)' 'MNIFYQLMPDLRLGKRANKIMRLMLEKKTAILHQLSTNFSEQIGAYRFFNNENVSLVSLKHSIYNSCSNNSENKHVLC' A
#
# COMPACT_ATOMS: atom_id res chain seq x y z
N MET A 1 -8.10 -5.71 1.93
CA MET A 1 -8.50 -4.30 1.74
C MET A 1 -7.81 -3.79 0.49
N ASN A 2 -8.57 -3.31 -0.51
CA ASN A 2 -8.05 -2.90 -1.82
C ASN A 2 -7.97 -1.37 -1.90
N ILE A 3 -7.08 -0.79 -1.09
CA ILE A 3 -6.97 0.66 -0.83
C ILE A 3 -6.52 1.43 -2.08
N PHE A 4 -5.57 0.88 -2.84
CA PHE A 4 -4.87 1.63 -3.89
C PHE A 4 -5.37 1.45 -5.33
N TYR A 5 -6.50 0.76 -5.56
CA TYR A 5 -6.92 0.38 -6.92
C TYR A 5 -7.45 1.53 -7.79
N GLN A 6 -8.01 2.57 -7.19
CA GLN A 6 -8.61 3.71 -7.91
C GLN A 6 -7.74 4.98 -7.91
N LEU A 7 -6.60 4.95 -7.22
CA LEU A 7 -5.79 6.15 -6.92
C LEU A 7 -4.40 6.13 -7.57
N MET A 8 -3.99 5.00 -8.15
CA MET A 8 -2.74 4.89 -8.91
C MET A 8 -3.05 4.88 -10.41
N PRO A 9 -2.25 5.57 -11.24
CA PRO A 9 -2.46 5.61 -12.69
C PRO A 9 -2.32 4.24 -13.36
N ASP A 10 -1.61 3.31 -12.73
CA ASP A 10 -1.45 1.93 -13.18
C ASP A 10 -2.00 0.94 -12.14
N LEU A 11 -2.94 0.09 -12.59
CA LEU A 11 -3.54 -0.98 -11.79
C LEU A 11 -2.50 -1.94 -11.20
N ARG A 12 -1.38 -2.16 -11.89
CA ARG A 12 -0.27 -3.02 -11.42
C ARG A 12 0.43 -2.39 -10.22
N LEU A 13 0.59 -1.07 -10.21
CA LEU A 13 1.16 -0.34 -9.08
C LEU A 13 0.19 -0.40 -7.88
N GLY A 14 -1.11 -0.18 -8.11
CA GLY A 14 -2.12 -0.32 -7.05
C GLY A 14 -2.18 -1.72 -6.44
N LYS A 15 -2.10 -2.77 -7.27
CA LYS A 15 -2.00 -4.17 -6.81
C LYS A 15 -0.77 -4.40 -5.94
N ARG A 16 0.38 -3.87 -6.37
CA ARG A 16 1.64 -4.02 -5.64
C ARG A 16 1.64 -3.26 -4.32
N ALA A 17 1.13 -2.03 -4.29
CA ALA A 17 0.97 -1.23 -3.09
C ALA A 17 0.11 -1.97 -2.03
N ASN A 18 -1.03 -2.52 -2.45
CA ASN A 18 -1.90 -3.31 -1.56
C ASN A 18 -1.18 -4.54 -1.00
N LYS A 19 -0.43 -5.27 -1.85
CA LYS A 19 0.34 -6.44 -1.41
C LYS A 19 1.41 -6.05 -0.37
N ILE A 20 2.19 -4.99 -0.64
CA ILE A 20 3.24 -4.52 0.27
C ILE A 20 2.64 -4.09 1.61
N MET A 21 1.58 -3.27 1.58
CA MET A 21 0.93 -2.77 2.80
C MET A 21 0.34 -3.91 3.64
N ARG A 22 -0.29 -4.89 2.99
CA ARG A 22 -0.80 -6.09 3.67
C ARG A 22 0.33 -6.85 4.38
N LEU A 23 1.46 -7.07 3.69
CA LEU A 23 2.62 -7.75 4.28
C LEU A 23 3.20 -6.95 5.45
N MET A 24 3.23 -5.61 5.36
CA MET A 24 3.68 -4.74 6.46
C MET A 24 2.85 -4.92 7.71
N LEU A 25 1.52 -5.00 7.56
CA LEU A 25 0.61 -5.23 8.68
C LEU A 25 0.74 -6.65 9.24
N GLU A 26 0.79 -7.66 8.38
CA GLU A 26 0.89 -9.07 8.78
C GLU A 26 2.21 -9.36 9.52
N LYS A 27 3.33 -8.84 9.02
CA LYS A 27 4.67 -9.09 9.56
C LYS A 27 5.16 -8.05 10.56
N LYS A 28 4.39 -6.97 10.78
CA LYS A 28 4.70 -5.87 11.70
C LYS A 28 6.11 -5.28 11.50
N THR A 29 6.54 -5.15 10.26
CA THR A 29 7.85 -4.61 9.90
C THR A 29 7.75 -3.75 8.64
N ALA A 30 8.62 -2.76 8.52
CA ALA A 30 8.77 -1.94 7.31
C ALA A 30 10.00 -2.35 6.47
N ILE A 31 10.77 -3.33 6.94
CA ILE A 31 12.01 -3.76 6.29
C ILE A 31 11.67 -4.68 5.11
N LEU A 32 11.89 -4.22 3.87
CA LEU A 32 11.50 -4.95 2.64
C LEU A 32 12.04 -6.38 2.57
N HIS A 33 13.26 -6.61 3.08
CA HIS A 33 13.84 -7.94 3.12
C HIS A 33 13.06 -8.89 4.04
N GLN A 34 12.65 -8.41 5.23
CA GLN A 34 11.84 -9.19 6.17
C GLN A 34 10.41 -9.40 5.65
N LEU A 35 9.89 -8.45 4.85
CA LEU A 35 8.57 -8.52 4.25
C LEU A 35 8.47 -9.55 3.13
N SER A 36 9.52 -9.70 2.35
CA SER A 36 9.51 -10.53 1.15
C SER A 36 9.66 -12.01 1.51
N THR A 37 8.97 -12.89 0.79
CA THR A 37 9.11 -14.35 0.96
C THR A 37 10.20 -14.94 0.07
N ASN A 38 10.49 -14.26 -1.03
CA ASN A 38 11.50 -14.64 -2.00
C ASN A 38 12.15 -13.41 -2.62
N PHE A 39 13.25 -13.62 -3.34
CA PHE A 39 14.03 -12.55 -3.96
C PHE A 39 13.23 -11.75 -5.00
N SER A 40 12.35 -12.41 -5.77
CA SER A 40 11.52 -11.74 -6.78
C SER A 40 10.57 -10.72 -6.15
N GLU A 41 9.97 -11.05 -5.01
CA GLU A 41 9.13 -10.12 -4.25
C GLU A 41 9.93 -8.93 -3.71
N GLN A 42 11.12 -9.19 -3.19
CA GLN A 42 12.01 -8.14 -2.68
C GLN A 42 12.38 -7.15 -3.77
N ILE A 43 12.81 -7.64 -4.94
CA ILE A 43 13.12 -6.80 -6.10
C ILE A 43 11.87 -6.05 -6.57
N GLY A 44 10.71 -6.71 -6.55
CA GLY A 44 9.43 -6.10 -6.87
C GLY A 44 9.10 -4.91 -5.97
N ALA A 45 9.33 -5.05 -4.66
CA ALA A 45 9.11 -3.99 -3.68
C ALA A 45 10.09 -2.82 -3.87
N TYR A 46 11.39 -3.08 -4.05
CA TYR A 46 12.36 -2.02 -4.36
C TYR A 46 12.00 -1.25 -5.63
N ARG A 47 11.64 -1.95 -6.71
CA ARG A 47 11.20 -1.31 -7.97
C ARG A 47 9.94 -0.46 -7.80
N PHE A 48 9.07 -0.81 -6.84
CA PHE A 48 7.87 -0.04 -6.57
C PHE A 48 8.21 1.29 -5.88
N PHE A 49 9.03 1.24 -4.82
CA PHE A 49 9.41 2.44 -4.09
C PHE A 49 10.36 3.36 -4.87
N ASN A 50 11.11 2.81 -5.82
CA ASN A 50 11.95 3.59 -6.74
C ASN A 50 11.22 4.00 -8.03
N ASN A 51 9.90 3.79 -8.14
CA ASN A 51 9.15 4.17 -9.33
C ASN A 51 8.77 5.66 -9.27
N GLU A 52 9.13 6.42 -10.31
CA GLU A 52 8.83 7.86 -10.40
C GLU A 52 7.32 8.18 -10.37
N ASN A 53 6.48 7.24 -10.80
CA ASN A 53 5.02 7.38 -10.76
C ASN A 53 4.41 7.07 -9.39
N VAL A 54 5.24 6.67 -8.41
CA VAL A 54 4.83 6.39 -7.04
C VAL A 54 5.37 7.50 -6.15
N SER A 55 4.50 8.42 -5.75
CA SER A 55 4.86 9.49 -4.81
C SER A 55 4.40 9.15 -3.40
N LEU A 56 5.20 9.55 -2.40
CA LEU A 56 4.82 9.40 -1.00
C LEU A 56 3.51 10.14 -0.67
N VAL A 57 3.31 11.32 -1.30
CA VAL A 57 2.11 12.13 -1.13
C VAL A 57 0.87 11.38 -1.62
N SER A 58 0.93 10.77 -2.80
CA SER A 58 -0.20 10.01 -3.33
C SER A 58 -0.51 8.77 -2.49
N LEU A 59 0.51 8.08 -1.96
CA LEU A 59 0.33 6.96 -1.04
C LEU A 59 -0.38 7.38 0.25
N LYS A 60 0.06 8.47 0.88
CA LYS A 60 -0.56 9.00 2.10
C LYS A 60 -2.01 9.40 1.86
N HIS A 61 -2.28 10.16 0.80
CA HIS A 61 -3.62 10.59 0.45
C HIS A 61 -4.55 9.40 0.17
N SER A 62 -4.03 8.35 -0.47
CA SER A 62 -4.80 7.13 -0.73
C SER A 62 -5.22 6.41 0.54
N ILE A 63 -4.31 6.30 1.52
CA ILE A 63 -4.61 5.68 2.81
C ILE A 63 -5.63 6.53 3.58
N TYR A 64 -5.42 7.84 3.63
CA TYR A 64 -6.31 8.77 4.33
C TYR A 64 -7.72 8.75 3.75
N ASN A 65 -7.86 8.88 2.43
CA ASN A 65 -9.17 8.87 1.77
C ASN A 65 -9.88 7.54 1.96
N SER A 66 -9.16 6.42 1.88
CA SER A 66 -9.75 5.11 2.17
C SER A 66 -10.20 4.98 3.62
N CYS A 67 -9.48 5.56 4.58
CA CYS A 67 -9.90 5.57 5.98
C CYS A 67 -11.15 6.45 6.17
N SER A 68 -11.10 7.69 5.69
CA SER A 68 -12.18 8.66 5.74
C SER A 68 -13.48 8.09 5.17
N ASN A 69 -13.43 7.54 3.95
CA ASN A 69 -14.60 6.94 3.30
C ASN A 69 -15.14 5.71 4.05
N ASN A 70 -14.28 5.01 4.81
CA ASN A 70 -14.71 3.87 5.61
C ASN A 70 -15.31 4.28 6.95
N SER A 71 -14.99 5.45 7.47
CA SER A 71 -15.55 6.04 8.70
C SER A 71 -16.76 6.94 8.44
N GLU A 72 -16.90 7.49 7.23
CA GLU A 72 -18.01 8.36 6.86
C GLU A 72 -19.34 7.62 7.02
N ASN A 73 -20.28 8.25 7.73
CA ASN A 73 -21.60 7.71 8.08
C ASN A 73 -21.59 6.40 8.89
N LYS A 74 -20.49 6.07 9.59
CA LYS A 74 -20.46 4.95 10.55
C LYS A 74 -20.24 5.45 11.97
N HIS A 75 -21.05 4.95 12.90
CA HIS A 75 -20.79 5.13 14.32
C HIS A 75 -19.56 4.29 14.71
N VAL A 76 -18.40 4.94 14.79
CA VAL A 76 -17.17 4.30 15.25
C VAL A 76 -17.13 4.34 16.78
N LEU A 77 -16.95 3.18 17.41
CA LEU A 77 -16.62 3.10 18.82
C LEU A 77 -15.13 3.40 18.95
N CYS A 78 -14.80 4.51 19.62
CA CYS A 78 -13.43 4.83 20.01
C CYS A 78 -12.97 3.95 21.17
#